data_AF-A0A3M2AMX5-F1
#
_entry.id   AF-A0A3M2AMX5-F1
#
_cell.length_a   1.000
_cell.length_b   1.000
_cell.length_c   1.000
_cell.angle_alpha   90.00
_cell.angle_beta   90.00
_cell.angle_gamma   90.00
#
_symmetry.space_group_name_H-M   'P 1'
#
loop_
_entity.id
_entity.type
_entity.pdbx_description
1 polymer ?
#
loop_
_entity_poly.entity_id
_entity_poly.type
_entity_poly.pdbx_seq_one_letter_code
_entity_poly.pdbx_strand_id
1 'polypeptide(L)' 'MEGLLDQLRGRLKKAKSSLRIASPWIEGEVLEKLLSHTPKGIRIEALIRAYEPKDLEITDEYTFK' A
#
# COMPACT_ATOMS: atom_id res chain seq x y z
N MET A 1 7.12 -16.84 0.99
CA MET A 1 6.74 -15.43 1.17
C MET A 1 7.41 -14.52 0.12
N GLU A 2 8.67 -14.77 -0.26
CA GLU A 2 9.40 -13.98 -1.27
C GLU A 2 8.67 -13.83 -2.63
N GLY A 3 8.04 -14.89 -3.14
CA GLY A 3 7.38 -14.84 -4.45
C GLY A 3 6.18 -13.89 -4.57
N LEU A 4 5.46 -13.61 -3.47
CA LEU A 4 4.31 -12.70 -3.51
C LEU A 4 4.75 -11.24 -3.63
N LEU A 5 5.77 -10.85 -2.87
CA LEU A 5 6.32 -9.49 -2.91
C LEU A 5 6.94 -9.20 -4.28
N ASP A 6 7.62 -10.16 -4.89
CA ASP A 6 8.18 -10.00 -6.23
C ASP A 6 7.10 -9.84 -7.31
N GLN A 7 6.00 -10.58 -7.20
CA GLN A 7 4.85 -10.42 -8.09
C GLN A 7 4.19 -9.05 -7.94
N LEU A 8 3.98 -8.58 -6.71
CA LEU A 8 3.43 -7.25 -6.43
C LEU A 8 4.36 -6.16 -6.97
N ARG A 9 5.67 -6.26 -6.73
CA ARG A 9 6.68 -5.35 -7.26
C ARG A 9 6.66 -5.28 -8.78
N GLY A 10 6.56 -6.43 -9.45
CA GLY A 10 6.46 -6.52 -10.90
C GLY A 10 5.19 -5.85 -11.47
N ARG A 11 4.09 -5.86 -10.71
CA ARG A 11 2.84 -5.16 -11.07
C ARG A 11 2.92 -3.66 -10.81
N LEU A 12 3.48 -3.24 -9.68
CA LEU A 12 3.64 -1.84 -9.29
C LEU A 12 4.47 -1.05 -10.30
N LYS A 13 5.57 -1.64 -10.78
CA LYS A 13 6.42 -1.03 -11.82
C LYS A 13 5.70 -0.79 -13.16
N LYS A 14 4.60 -1.50 -13.43
CA LYS A 14 3.81 -1.38 -14.66
C LYS A 14 2.68 -0.35 -14.55
N ALA A 15 2.48 0.25 -13.38
CA ALA A 15 1.46 1.28 -13.19
C ALA A 15 1.77 2.51 -14.06
N LYS A 16 0.79 2.95 -14.87
CA LYS A 16 0.98 4.04 -15.84
C LYS A 16 0.38 5.38 -15.38
N SER A 17 -0.71 5.36 -14.63
CA SER A 17 -1.49 6.56 -14.28
C SER A 17 -1.86 6.61 -12.80
N SER A 18 -2.36 5.49 -12.27
CA SER A 18 -2.74 5.39 -10.87
C SER A 18 -2.50 3.99 -10.29
N LEU A 19 -2.25 3.95 -8.99
CA LEU A 19 -2.23 2.75 -8.17
C LEU A 19 -3.35 2.83 -7.13
N ARG A 20 -4.22 1.82 -7.11
CA ARG A 20 -5.24 1.68 -6.06
C ARG A 20 -4.94 0.46 -5.21
N ILE A 21 -4.79 0.67 -3.91
CA ILE A 21 -4.54 -0.37 -2.92
C ILE A 21 -5.81 -0.50 -2.09
N ALA A 22 -6.45 -1.66 -2.14
CA ALA A 22 -7.57 -1.98 -1.27
C ALA A 22 -7.11 -3.06 -0.30
N SER A 23 -7.02 -2.72 0.98
CA SER A 23 -6.65 -3.66 2.03
C SER A 23 -7.53 -3.41 3.24
N PRO A 24 -8.00 -4.43 3.96
CA PRO A 24 -8.73 -4.17 5.19
C PRO A 24 -7.86 -3.46 6.23
N TRP A 25 -6.55 -3.69 6.20
CA TRP A 25 -5.53 -3.12 7.10
C TRP A 25 -4.20 -3.11 6.35
N ILE A 26 -3.34 -2.14 6.64
CA ILE A 26 -2.01 -2.03 6.04
C ILE A 26 -1.06 -1.38 7.03
N GLU A 27 0.09 -2.02 7.26
CA GLU A 27 1.17 -1.46 8.07
C GLU A 27 1.96 -0.43 7.24
N GLY A 28 2.37 0.68 7.88
CA GLY A 28 3.04 1.78 7.20
C GLY A 28 4.35 1.36 6.55
N GLU A 29 5.15 0.53 7.22
CA GLU A 29 6.42 0.01 6.67
C GLU A 29 6.21 -0.83 5.41
N VAL A 30 5.14 -1.65 5.38
CA VAL A 30 4.79 -2.46 4.21
C VAL A 30 4.35 -1.56 3.07
N LEU A 31 3.53 -0.55 3.36
CA LEU A 31 3.11 0.43 2.35
C LEU A 31 4.32 1.17 1.78
N GLU A 32 5.22 1.69 2.62
CA GLU A 32 6.41 2.41 2.19
C GLU A 32 7.30 1.57 1.26
N LYS A 33 7.56 0.31 1.65
CA LYS A 33 8.31 -0.65 0.82
C LYS A 33 7.64 -0.88 -0.54
N LEU A 34 6.32 -1.00 -0.58
CA LEU A 34 5.59 -1.14 -1.85
C LEU A 34 5.69 0.16 -2.67
N LEU A 35 5.48 1.32 -2.04
CA LEU A 35 5.48 2.61 -2.71
C LEU A 35 6.84 3.00 -3.29
N SER A 36 7.94 2.61 -2.65
CA SER A 36 9.31 2.83 -3.14
C SER A 36 9.60 2.24 -4.53
N HIS A 37 8.76 1.30 -4.99
CA HIS A 37 8.89 0.64 -6.29
C HIS A 37 7.95 1.19 -7.37
N THR A 38 7.12 2.15 -7.01
CA THR A 38 6.12 2.71 -7.91
C THR A 38 6.73 3.89 -8.69
N PRO A 39 6.47 4.02 -10.01
CA PRO A 39 6.98 5.14 -10.80
C PRO A 39 6.59 6.52 -10.21
N LYS A 40 7.44 7.53 -10.41
CA LYS A 40 7.10 8.90 -9.99
C LYS A 40 5.92 9.45 -10.81
N GLY A 41 5.12 10.31 -10.19
CA GLY A 41 4.04 11.05 -10.87
C GLY A 41 2.72 10.30 -11.07
N ILE A 42 2.61 9.08 -10.54
CA ILE A 42 1.33 8.35 -10.49
C ILE A 42 0.54 8.70 -9.24
N ARG A 43 -0.78 8.75 -9.39
CA ARG A 43 -1.71 8.95 -8.27
C ARG A 43 -1.84 7.66 -7.47
N ILE A 44 -1.62 7.73 -6.16
CA ILE A 44 -1.81 6.60 -5.25
C ILE A 44 -3.09 6.82 -4.45
N GLU A 45 -3.90 5.79 -4.33
CA GLU A 45 -5.13 5.77 -3.54
C GLU A 45 -5.15 4.50 -2.68
N ALA A 46 -5.25 4.66 -1.37
CA ALA A 46 -5.40 3.55 -0.42
C ALA A 46 -6.81 3.55 0.16
N LEU A 47 -7.49 2.41 0.07
CA LEU A 47 -8.78 2.17 0.70
C LEU A 47 -8.55 1.19 1.84
N ILE A 48 -8.90 1.64 3.05
CA ILE A 48 -8.68 0.94 4.31
C ILE A 48 -10.00 0.86 5.06
N ARG A 49 -10.18 -0.22 5.82
CA ARG A 49 -11.36 -0.35 6.69
C ARG A 49 -11.13 0.50 7.94
N ALA A 50 -12.16 1.23 8.35
CA ALA A 50 -12.19 1.98 9.60
C ALA A 50 -13.56 1.78 10.26
N TYR A 51 -13.85 0.54 10.69
CA TYR A 51 -15.12 0.19 11.32
C TYR A 51 -15.00 0.22 12.85
N GLU A 52 -13.89 -0.27 13.39
CA GLU A 52 -13.58 -0.27 14.83
C GLU A 52 -12.22 0.38 15.12
N PRO A 53 -11.97 0.91 16.34
CA PRO A 53 -10.69 1.52 16.71
C PRO A 53 -9.47 0.62 16.43
N LYS A 54 -9.62 -0.69 16.64
CA LYS A 54 -8.59 -1.70 16.35
C LYS A 54 -8.16 -1.74 14.88
N ASP A 55 -9.03 -1.37 13.95
CA ASP A 55 -8.69 -1.36 12.52
C ASP A 55 -7.60 -0.30 12.25
N LEU A 56 -7.64 0.81 13.00
CA LEU A 56 -6.64 1.89 12.96
C LEU A 56 -5.41 1.61 13.84
N GLU A 57 -5.41 0.58 14.67
CA GLU A 57 -4.22 0.18 15.43
C GLU A 57 -3.24 -0.61 14.55
N ILE A 58 -3.76 -1.38 13.58
CA ILE A 58 -2.95 -2.13 12.62
C ILE A 58 -2.58 -1.25 11.42
N THR A 59 -3.49 -0.35 11.02
CA THR A 59 -3.13 0.77 10.14
C THR A 59 -2.50 1.88 10.97
N ASP A 60 -1.22 1.70 11.26
CA ASP A 60 -0.43 2.60 12.09
C ASP A 60 -0.47 4.07 11.62
N GLU A 61 -0.11 4.99 12.53
CA GLU A 61 -0.04 6.43 12.24
C GLU A 61 0.95 6.78 11.11
N TYR A 62 1.90 5.90 10.82
CA TYR A 62 2.91 6.07 9.76
C TYR A 62 2.32 5.87 8.37
N THR A 63 1.19 5.16 8.25
CA THR A 63 0.49 4.95 6.97
C THR A 63 -0.02 6.26 6.35
N PHE A 64 -0.29 7.28 7.17
CA PHE A 64 -0.90 8.54 6.74
C PHE A 64 0.05 9.75 6.72
N LYS A 65 1.33 9.56 7.08
CA LYS A 65 2.36 10.60 6.99
C LYS A 65 3.03 10.61 5.61
#